data_AF-A0AAJ2UFU5-F1
#
_entry.id   AF-A0AAJ2UFU5-F1
#
_cell.length_a   1.000
_cell.length_b   1.000
_cell.length_c   1.000
_cell.angle_alpha   90.00
_cell.angle_beta   90.00
_cell.angle_gamma   90.00
#
_symmetry.space_group_name_H-M   'P 1'
#
loop_
_entity.id
_entity.type
_entity.pdbx_description
1 polymer ?
#
loop_
_entity_poly.entity_id
_entity_poly.type
_entity_poly.pdbx_seq_one_letter_code
_entity_poly.pdbx_strand_id
1 'polypeptide(L)'
;MSSTLLITYIYPLIITPHIEIEKISIKPLQIYKGQKIILKIFLKNNSIIPLIIAKIKVNNQHFAQDIPKSIFYTKPKSLKELEIEIKAIKRGFIEKIDIDINVSLFFEIIPPIKKQIETAIYIYPNFSTINYQSVTNTSPENNIGLMYKLTEEGEFFSIREYQLDDIKKISWKHWAKIGKLVVKQKAQFTNPKLYFLINNISTNEENDEEFIEKVNTFLKYIISNNIEINISTLEKINEFQKITDLKNSLVFLSKITFLKTLPEIEKENLNNKIVLTDQNRILNNTHTSMIVL
;
A
#
# COMPACT_ATOMS: atom_id res chain seq x y z
N MET A 1 46.99 -30.55 -10.76
CA MET A 1 46.18 -29.33 -10.59
C MET A 1 47.13 -28.15 -10.42
N SER A 2 47.00 -27.11 -11.24
CA SER A 2 47.88 -25.94 -11.20
C SER A 2 47.72 -25.17 -9.89
N SER A 3 48.82 -24.61 -9.37
CA SER A 3 48.85 -23.75 -8.17
C SER A 3 47.83 -22.60 -8.22
N THR A 4 47.47 -22.13 -9.42
CA THR A 4 46.46 -21.09 -9.65
C THR A 4 45.06 -21.49 -9.20
N LEU A 5 44.65 -22.75 -9.41
CA LEU A 5 43.34 -23.24 -8.98
C LEU A 5 43.26 -23.33 -7.46
N LEU A 6 44.37 -23.73 -6.82
CA LEU A 6 44.47 -23.82 -5.37
C LEU A 6 44.37 -22.43 -4.72
N ILE A 7 45.06 -21.43 -5.28
CA ILE A 7 44.95 -20.03 -4.82
C ILE A 7 43.52 -19.52 -4.97
N THR A 8 42.86 -19.83 -6.09
CA THR A 8 41.47 -19.42 -6.36
C THR A 8 40.48 -19.95 -5.31
N TYR A 9 40.76 -21.13 -4.74
CA TYR A 9 39.91 -21.75 -3.72
C TYR A 9 40.24 -21.28 -2.30
N ILE A 10 41.54 -21.17 -1.98
CA ILE A 10 42.01 -20.79 -0.65
C ILE A 10 41.77 -19.30 -0.38
N TYR A 11 41.94 -18.44 -1.39
CA TYR A 11 41.84 -17.00 -1.22
C TYR A 11 40.48 -16.55 -0.64
N PRO A 12 39.31 -16.97 -1.20
CA PRO A 12 38.04 -16.55 -0.64
C PRO A 12 37.81 -17.13 0.76
N LEU A 13 38.31 -18.33 1.09
CA LEU A 13 38.22 -18.92 2.44
C LEU A 13 38.94 -18.06 3.48
N ILE A 14 40.12 -17.53 3.14
CA ILE A 14 40.91 -16.69 4.05
C ILE A 14 40.27 -15.31 4.23
N ILE A 15 39.78 -14.69 3.15
CA ILE A 15 39.36 -13.29 3.21
C ILE A 15 37.92 -13.11 3.68
N THR A 16 37.00 -14.03 3.35
CA THR A 16 35.56 -13.91 3.63
C THR A 16 35.25 -13.60 5.10
N PRO A 17 35.88 -14.25 6.11
CA PRO A 17 35.63 -13.95 7.52
C PRO A 17 36.03 -12.54 7.96
N HIS A 18 36.81 -11.84 7.13
CA HIS A 18 37.34 -10.51 7.42
C HIS A 18 36.65 -9.39 6.63
N ILE A 19 35.63 -9.73 5.83
CA ILE A 19 34.83 -8.74 5.12
C ILE A 19 33.57 -8.44 5.92
N GLU A 20 33.37 -7.17 6.23
CA GLU A 20 32.22 -6.70 7.01
C GLU A 20 31.53 -5.52 6.32
N ILE A 21 30.21 -5.44 6.44
CA ILE A 21 29.47 -4.22 6.12
C ILE A 21 29.41 -3.39 7.40
N GLU A 22 30.13 -2.27 7.44
CA GLU A 22 30.17 -1.39 8.60
C GLU A 22 28.91 -0.53 8.71
N LYS A 23 28.46 0.00 7.57
CA LYS A 23 27.31 0.91 7.51
C LYS A 23 26.59 0.78 6.18
N ILE A 24 25.29 1.02 6.23
CA ILE A 24 24.47 1.23 5.04
C ILE A 24 23.66 2.50 5.22
N SER A 25 23.60 3.31 4.17
CA SER A 25 22.72 4.47 4.09
C SER A 25 21.80 4.29 2.89
N ILE A 26 20.51 4.49 3.13
CA ILE A 26 19.46 4.31 2.13
C ILE A 26 18.73 5.62 1.94
N LYS A 27 18.70 6.14 0.71
CA LYS A 27 17.95 7.36 0.38
C LYS A 27 17.34 7.25 -1.03
N PRO A 28 16.05 7.57 -1.22
CA PRO A 28 15.05 8.01 -0.22
C PRO A 28 14.42 6.84 0.55
N LEU A 29 13.83 7.10 1.74
CA LEU A 29 13.07 6.07 2.49
C LEU A 29 11.62 5.91 2.02
N GLN A 30 11.13 6.82 1.18
CA GLN A 30 9.78 6.82 0.65
C GLN A 30 9.88 7.01 -0.86
N ILE A 31 9.39 6.04 -1.62
CA ILE A 31 9.48 6.01 -3.08
C ILE A 31 8.21 5.40 -3.67
N TYR A 32 7.97 5.65 -4.95
CA TYR A 32 6.92 4.97 -5.70
C TYR A 32 7.47 3.72 -6.39
N LYS A 33 6.58 2.74 -6.64
CA LYS A 33 6.88 1.60 -7.50
C LYS A 33 7.43 2.07 -8.85
N GLY A 34 8.47 1.41 -9.34
CA GLY A 34 9.18 1.76 -10.57
C GLY A 34 10.30 2.79 -10.38
N GLN A 35 10.34 3.52 -9.26
CA GLN A 35 11.43 4.46 -8.97
C GLN A 35 12.68 3.72 -8.50
N LYS A 36 13.81 4.41 -8.62
CA LYS A 36 15.11 3.90 -8.23
C LYS A 36 15.56 4.51 -6.92
N ILE A 37 16.33 3.74 -6.16
CA ILE A 37 16.86 4.10 -4.85
C ILE A 37 18.35 3.77 -4.82
N ILE A 38 19.12 4.63 -4.14
CA ILE A 38 20.56 4.47 -4.02
C ILE A 38 20.87 3.92 -2.63
N LEU A 39 21.49 2.76 -2.61
CA LEU A 39 22.07 2.13 -1.44
C LEU A 39 23.56 2.46 -1.37
N LYS A 40 23.95 3.21 -0.36
CA LYS A 40 25.35 3.46 -0.02
C LYS A 40 25.82 2.39 0.95
N ILE A 41 26.76 1.54 0.53
CA ILE A 41 27.33 0.46 1.34
C ILE A 41 28.77 0.80 1.67
N PHE A 42 29.11 0.74 2.96
CA PHE A 42 30.47 0.91 3.46
C PHE A 42 31.06 -0.47 3.78
N LEU A 43 31.82 -1.01 2.82
CA LEU A 43 32.46 -2.32 2.92
C LEU A 43 33.82 -2.17 3.57
N LYS A 44 34.06 -2.89 4.66
CA LYS A 44 35.31 -2.89 5.41
C LYS A 44 36.07 -4.17 5.13
N ASN A 45 37.33 -4.03 4.71
CA ASN A 45 38.27 -5.14 4.61
C ASN A 45 39.15 -5.17 5.86
N ASN A 46 38.85 -6.03 6.83
CA ASN A 46 39.65 -6.24 8.02
C ASN A 46 40.82 -7.20 7.80
N SER A 47 41.02 -7.74 6.59
CA SER A 47 42.13 -8.64 6.28
C SER A 47 43.46 -7.89 6.15
N ILE A 48 44.56 -8.63 6.27
CA ILE A 48 45.91 -8.19 5.87
C ILE A 48 46.13 -8.31 4.35
N ILE A 49 45.25 -9.04 3.65
CA ILE A 49 45.27 -9.25 2.21
C ILE A 49 44.23 -8.33 1.54
N PRO A 50 44.51 -7.75 0.35
CA PRO A 50 43.53 -6.96 -0.38
C PRO A 50 42.34 -7.81 -0.82
N LEU A 51 41.15 -7.21 -0.81
CA LEU A 51 39.97 -7.76 -1.46
C LEU A 51 40.05 -7.47 -2.96
N ILE A 52 40.31 -8.50 -3.75
CA ILE A 52 40.40 -8.43 -5.20
C ILE A 52 38.99 -8.32 -5.77
N ILE A 53 38.20 -9.39 -5.85
CA ILE A 53 36.84 -9.31 -6.42
C ILE A 53 35.78 -9.59 -5.36
N ALA A 54 34.77 -8.72 -5.30
CA ALA A 54 33.52 -8.98 -4.60
C ALA A 54 32.33 -8.54 -5.43
N LYS A 55 31.29 -9.37 -5.48
CA LYS A 55 30.00 -9.03 -6.08
C LYS A 55 28.99 -8.83 -4.97
N ILE A 56 28.32 -7.68 -4.99
CA ILE A 56 27.26 -7.36 -4.05
C ILE A 56 25.92 -7.45 -4.77
N LYS A 57 25.04 -8.27 -4.22
CA LYS A 57 23.68 -8.46 -4.68
C LYS A 57 22.70 -8.13 -3.56
N VAL A 58 21.67 -7.36 -3.90
CA VAL A 58 20.55 -7.09 -3.01
C VAL A 58 19.46 -8.12 -3.31
N ASN A 59 19.09 -8.91 -2.31
CA ASN A 59 18.03 -9.90 -2.43
C ASN A 59 16.80 -9.41 -1.67
N ASN A 60 15.80 -8.94 -2.40
CA ASN A 60 14.53 -8.56 -1.82
C ASN A 60 13.44 -8.65 -2.89
N GLN A 61 12.29 -9.25 -2.57
CA GLN A 61 11.18 -9.43 -3.51
C GLN A 61 10.60 -8.10 -4.05
N HIS A 62 10.82 -6.99 -3.35
CA HIS A 62 10.32 -5.68 -3.74
C HIS A 62 11.28 -4.88 -4.61
N PHE A 63 12.54 -5.32 -4.74
CA PHE A 63 13.57 -4.62 -5.47
C PHE A 63 14.17 -5.50 -6.57
N ALA A 64 14.37 -4.90 -7.75
CA ALA A 64 15.21 -5.48 -8.78
C ALA A 64 16.54 -4.73 -8.82
N GLN A 65 17.63 -5.49 -8.91
CA GLN A 65 18.95 -4.97 -9.23
C GLN A 65 19.32 -5.48 -10.62
N ASP A 66 19.51 -4.57 -11.58
CA ASP A 66 19.77 -4.94 -12.97
C ASP A 66 21.04 -5.78 -13.11
N ILE A 67 22.12 -5.38 -12.43
CA ILE A 67 23.41 -6.09 -12.44
C ILE A 67 24.02 -6.06 -11.03
N PRO A 68 24.52 -7.20 -10.50
CA PRO A 68 25.30 -7.21 -9.27
C PRO A 68 26.47 -6.23 -9.33
N LYS A 69 26.63 -5.41 -8.27
CA LYS A 69 27.72 -4.43 -8.23
C LYS A 69 29.02 -5.16 -7.94
N SER A 70 29.96 -5.09 -8.87
CA SER A 70 31.29 -5.69 -8.71
C SER A 70 32.30 -4.66 -8.20
N ILE A 71 33.14 -5.09 -7.27
CA ILE A 71 34.31 -4.38 -6.77
C ILE A 71 35.53 -5.16 -7.25
N PHE A 72 36.54 -4.48 -7.76
CA PHE A 72 37.74 -5.11 -8.32
C PHE A 72 39.00 -4.91 -7.46
N TYR A 73 38.93 -4.07 -6.42
CA TYR A 73 40.02 -3.93 -5.46
C TYR A 73 39.60 -3.13 -4.20
N THR A 74 39.93 -3.61 -3.01
CA THR A 74 39.90 -2.87 -1.74
C THR A 74 41.15 -3.18 -0.93
N LYS A 75 41.87 -2.14 -0.47
CA LYS A 75 43.13 -2.29 0.28
C LYS A 75 42.92 -3.05 1.59
N PRO A 76 43.95 -3.72 2.14
CA PRO A 76 43.92 -4.23 3.50
C PRO A 76 43.56 -3.12 4.50
N LYS A 77 42.85 -3.48 5.58
CA LYS A 77 42.48 -2.57 6.68
C LYS A 77 41.84 -1.25 6.22
N SER A 78 41.03 -1.31 5.16
CA SER A 78 40.42 -0.11 4.58
C SER A 78 38.90 -0.21 4.44
N LEU A 79 38.27 0.95 4.39
CA LEU A 79 36.83 1.11 4.16
C LEU A 79 36.61 1.59 2.72
N LYS A 80 35.67 0.97 2.01
CA LYS A 80 35.26 1.35 0.66
C LYS A 80 33.78 1.71 0.64
N GLU A 81 33.46 2.93 0.20
CA GLU A 81 32.09 3.33 -0.11
C GLU A 81 31.70 2.88 -1.52
N LEU A 82 30.49 2.37 -1.63
CA LEU A 82 29.90 1.86 -2.87
C LEU A 82 28.47 2.34 -2.98
N GLU A 83 28.08 2.73 -4.19
CA GLU A 83 26.70 3.07 -4.51
C GLU A 83 26.10 1.98 -5.40
N ILE A 84 24.99 1.42 -4.95
CA ILE A 84 24.18 0.44 -5.68
C ILE A 84 22.82 1.06 -5.95
N GLU A 85 22.47 1.15 -7.22
CA GLU A 85 21.17 1.57 -7.68
C GLU A 85 20.27 0.34 -7.79
N ILE A 86 19.12 0.36 -7.12
CA ILE A 86 18.10 -0.69 -7.21
C ILE A 86 16.76 -0.05 -7.57
N LYS A 87 15.90 -0.80 -8.26
CA LYS A 87 14.58 -0.34 -8.72
C LYS A 87 13.48 -1.01 -7.89
N ALA A 88 12.56 -0.22 -7.37
CA ALA A 88 11.36 -0.76 -6.72
C ALA A 88 10.46 -1.41 -7.79
N ILE A 89 10.17 -2.70 -7.66
CA ILE A 89 9.31 -3.45 -8.60
C ILE A 89 7.95 -3.78 -8.01
N LYS A 90 7.85 -3.91 -6.68
CA LYS A 90 6.62 -4.26 -5.96
C LYS A 90 6.40 -3.26 -4.82
N ARG A 91 5.16 -2.81 -4.62
CA ARG A 91 4.82 -1.96 -3.47
C ARG A 91 5.03 -2.72 -2.15
N GLY A 92 5.16 -2.01 -1.03
CA GLY A 92 5.34 -2.67 0.26
C GLY A 92 5.96 -1.77 1.32
N PHE A 93 5.82 -2.20 2.58
CA PHE A 93 6.66 -1.72 3.68
C PHE A 93 7.79 -2.71 3.92
N ILE A 94 9.03 -2.24 3.81
CA ILE A 94 10.23 -3.08 3.92
C ILE A 94 10.92 -2.75 5.23
N GLU A 95 10.86 -3.72 6.14
CA GLU A 95 11.55 -3.67 7.42
C GLU A 95 12.98 -4.15 7.32
N LYS A 96 13.28 -5.04 6.37
CA LYS A 96 14.60 -5.66 6.25
C LYS A 96 15.02 -5.84 4.80
N ILE A 97 16.31 -5.63 4.53
CA ILE A 97 16.93 -5.90 3.25
C ILE A 97 18.07 -6.90 3.46
N ASP A 98 18.07 -7.95 2.65
CA ASP A 98 19.16 -8.92 2.62
C ASP A 98 20.17 -8.54 1.53
N ILE A 99 21.45 -8.51 1.91
CA ILE A 99 22.57 -8.23 1.04
C ILE A 99 23.50 -9.42 1.06
N ASP A 100 23.75 -9.96 -0.13
CA ASP A 100 24.68 -11.04 -0.37
C ASP A 100 25.99 -10.47 -0.91
N ILE A 101 27.10 -10.80 -0.26
CA ILE A 101 28.44 -10.49 -0.72
C ILE A 101 29.12 -11.79 -1.14
N ASN A 102 29.35 -11.94 -2.44
CA ASN A 102 30.12 -13.03 -3.01
C ASN A 102 31.56 -12.58 -3.22
N VAL A 103 32.48 -13.13 -2.42
CA VAL A 103 33.91 -12.91 -2.63
C VAL A 103 34.45 -14.01 -3.53
N SER A 104 35.11 -13.64 -4.62
CA SER A 104 35.69 -14.58 -5.57
C SER A 104 36.96 -14.04 -6.20
N LEU A 105 37.70 -14.93 -6.86
CA LEU A 105 38.83 -14.54 -7.72
C LEU A 105 38.48 -14.83 -9.19
N PHE A 106 38.08 -16.07 -9.48
CA PHE A 106 37.62 -16.51 -10.80
C PHE A 106 36.30 -17.30 -10.78
N PHE A 107 35.99 -17.99 -9.68
CA PHE A 107 34.77 -18.81 -9.52
C PHE A 107 34.04 -18.49 -8.21
N GLU A 108 32.70 -18.61 -8.22
CA GLU A 108 31.81 -18.37 -7.06
C GLU A 108 31.57 -19.66 -6.27
N ILE A 109 32.63 -20.22 -5.70
CA ILE A 109 32.56 -21.55 -5.04
C ILE A 109 32.11 -21.44 -3.58
N ILE A 110 32.34 -20.29 -2.94
CA ILE A 110 32.02 -20.08 -1.53
C ILE A 110 30.62 -19.45 -1.41
N PRO A 111 29.80 -19.88 -0.43
CA PRO A 111 28.51 -19.26 -0.17
C PRO A 111 28.65 -17.75 0.11
N PRO A 112 27.66 -16.93 -0.30
CA PRO A 112 27.64 -15.51 0.00
C PRO A 112 27.69 -15.25 1.51
N ILE A 113 28.38 -14.18 1.89
CA ILE A 113 28.16 -13.55 3.19
C ILE A 113 26.78 -12.88 3.11
N LYS A 114 25.83 -13.39 3.90
CA LYS A 114 24.49 -12.81 3.99
C LYS A 114 24.46 -11.80 5.13
N LYS A 115 24.09 -10.56 4.83
CA LYS A 115 23.85 -9.52 5.83
C LYS A 115 22.43 -9.01 5.70
N GLN A 116 21.67 -9.14 6.77
CA GLN A 116 20.36 -8.52 6.88
C GLN A 116 20.49 -7.15 7.56
N ILE A 117 19.81 -6.15 7.03
CA ILE A 117 19.82 -4.77 7.54
C ILE A 117 18.39 -4.35 7.84
N GLU A 118 18.20 -3.81 9.04
CA GLU A 118 16.95 -3.19 9.45
C GLU A 118 16.75 -1.85 8.76
N THR A 119 15.56 -1.63 8.23
CA THR A 119 15.17 -0.48 7.41
C THR A 119 13.70 -0.16 7.67
N ALA A 120 13.21 0.94 7.11
CA ALA A 120 11.79 1.30 7.14
C ALA A 120 11.44 2.01 5.84
N ILE A 121 11.51 1.27 4.72
CA ILE A 121 11.27 1.82 3.40
C ILE A 121 9.81 1.63 3.03
N TYR A 122 9.16 2.71 2.62
CA TYR A 122 7.83 2.68 2.06
C TYR A 122 7.91 2.75 0.54
N ILE A 123 7.44 1.70 -0.12
CA ILE A 123 7.22 1.68 -1.57
C ILE A 123 5.72 1.85 -1.79
N TYR A 124 5.36 3.04 -2.26
CA TYR A 124 3.99 3.42 -2.56
C TYR A 124 3.52 2.86 -3.91
N PRO A 125 2.23 2.50 -4.03
CA PRO A 125 1.65 2.17 -5.32
C PRO A 125 1.67 3.40 -6.24
N ASN A 126 1.79 3.16 -7.55
CA ASN A 126 1.57 4.20 -8.54
C ASN A 126 0.08 4.57 -8.64
N PHE A 127 -0.21 5.53 -9.51
CA PHE A 127 -1.57 5.88 -9.88
C PHE A 127 -1.92 5.18 -11.19
N SER A 128 -3.03 4.46 -11.21
CA SER A 128 -3.58 3.86 -12.42
C SER A 128 -4.65 4.76 -13.04
N THR A 129 -4.89 4.58 -14.34
CA THR A 129 -6.03 5.18 -15.04
C THR A 129 -7.29 4.40 -14.69
N ILE A 130 -8.28 5.06 -14.07
CA ILE A 130 -9.59 4.47 -13.81
C ILE A 130 -10.50 4.79 -15.00
N ASN A 131 -10.91 3.77 -15.73
CA ASN A 131 -12.01 3.86 -16.68
C ASN A 131 -13.31 3.62 -15.91
N TYR A 132 -14.07 4.68 -15.65
CA TYR A 132 -15.32 4.58 -14.89
C TYR A 132 -16.29 3.61 -15.57
N GLN A 133 -16.58 2.49 -14.91
CA GLN A 133 -17.74 1.68 -15.23
C GLN A 133 -18.84 1.96 -14.20
N SER A 134 -20.07 2.07 -14.69
CA SER A 134 -21.24 2.45 -13.89
C SER A 134 -21.42 1.53 -12.68
N VAL A 135 -21.61 2.13 -11.50
CA VAL A 135 -22.01 1.42 -10.27
C VAL A 135 -23.32 0.69 -10.54
N THR A 136 -23.30 -0.64 -10.53
CA THR A 136 -24.51 -1.45 -10.52
C THR A 136 -25.08 -1.43 -9.10
N ASN A 137 -26.05 -0.53 -8.87
CA ASN A 137 -26.82 -0.53 -7.63
C ASN A 137 -27.66 -1.81 -7.55
N THR A 138 -27.16 -2.86 -6.91
CA THR A 138 -27.89 -4.13 -6.73
C THR A 138 -28.85 -4.14 -5.54
N SER A 139 -29.08 -3.01 -4.87
CA SER A 139 -30.25 -2.84 -4.01
C SER A 139 -30.73 -1.39 -3.98
N PRO A 140 -32.03 -1.11 -4.23
CA PRO A 140 -32.60 0.23 -4.12
C PRO A 140 -32.90 0.65 -2.67
N GLU A 141 -32.63 -0.19 -1.66
CA GLU A 141 -33.04 0.07 -0.27
C GLU A 141 -31.99 0.80 0.58
N ASN A 142 -30.72 0.80 0.19
CA ASN A 142 -29.69 1.62 0.84
C ASN A 142 -29.32 2.80 -0.06
N ASN A 143 -30.08 3.88 0.10
CA ASN A 143 -29.76 5.21 -0.41
C ASN A 143 -28.36 5.62 0.08
N ILE A 144 -27.34 5.31 -0.71
CA ILE A 144 -26.10 6.08 -0.72
C ILE A 144 -26.56 7.48 -1.15
N GLY A 145 -26.67 8.39 -0.18
CA GLY A 145 -27.06 9.76 -0.41
C GLY A 145 -26.28 10.32 -1.60
N LEU A 146 -27.01 10.55 -2.68
CA LEU A 146 -26.50 11.24 -3.85
C LEU A 146 -25.77 12.51 -3.39
N MET A 147 -24.53 12.64 -3.84
CA MET A 147 -23.63 13.76 -3.59
C MET A 147 -24.23 15.05 -4.19
N TYR A 148 -25.20 15.64 -3.50
CA TYR A 148 -25.64 17.00 -3.75
C TYR A 148 -24.94 17.91 -2.74
N LYS A 149 -24.24 18.91 -3.24
CA LYS A 149 -23.73 20.02 -2.42
C LYS A 149 -24.93 20.92 -2.07
N LEU A 150 -25.68 20.55 -1.04
CA LEU A 150 -26.81 21.34 -0.54
C LEU A 150 -26.28 22.37 0.46
N THR A 151 -26.68 23.63 0.30
CA THR A 151 -26.20 24.79 1.09
C THR A 151 -26.57 24.68 2.57
N GLU A 152 -25.76 25.27 3.47
CA GLU A 152 -25.78 25.16 4.96
C GLU A 152 -27.17 25.31 5.65
N GLU A 153 -28.14 25.93 4.99
CA GLU A 153 -29.53 25.94 5.43
C GLU A 153 -30.28 24.78 4.81
N GLY A 154 -30.33 23.64 5.52
CA GLY A 154 -30.89 22.37 5.06
C GLY A 154 -32.12 22.52 4.17
N GLU A 155 -31.98 22.12 2.91
CA GLU A 155 -33.00 22.29 1.89
C GLU A 155 -34.27 21.51 2.25
N PHE A 156 -35.41 22.05 1.80
CA PHE A 156 -36.71 21.42 1.98
C PHE A 156 -36.72 20.06 1.28
N PHE A 157 -36.96 18.99 2.04
CA PHE A 157 -36.96 17.63 1.50
C PHE A 157 -38.39 17.15 1.22
N SER A 158 -39.29 17.25 2.20
CA SER A 158 -40.67 16.77 2.08
C SER A 158 -41.59 17.38 3.13
N ILE A 159 -42.90 17.13 2.97
CA ILE A 159 -43.93 17.39 3.97
C ILE A 159 -44.53 16.05 4.37
N ARG A 160 -44.60 15.79 5.67
CA ARG A 160 -45.29 14.61 6.21
C ARG A 160 -46.32 14.99 7.26
N GLU A 161 -47.25 14.08 7.54
CA GLU A 161 -48.19 14.23 8.65
C GLU A 161 -47.43 14.27 10.00
N TYR A 162 -47.93 15.09 10.91
CA TYR A 162 -47.35 15.28 12.24
C TYR A 162 -47.45 13.99 13.07
N GLN A 163 -46.34 13.57 13.66
CA GLN A 163 -46.26 12.36 14.49
C GLN A 163 -45.53 12.68 15.81
N LEU A 164 -46.12 13.58 16.61
CA LEU A 164 -45.55 14.03 17.91
C LEU A 164 -44.18 14.72 17.79
N ASP A 165 -43.97 15.45 16.70
CA ASP A 165 -42.76 16.25 16.49
C ASP A 165 -42.73 17.52 17.37
N ASP A 166 -41.59 18.22 17.41
CA ASP A 166 -41.53 19.56 18.03
C ASP A 166 -42.50 20.51 17.30
N ILE A 167 -43.37 21.18 18.07
CA ILE A 167 -44.38 22.14 17.60
C ILE A 167 -43.74 23.22 16.71
N LYS A 168 -42.48 23.59 16.95
CA LYS A 168 -41.74 24.56 16.12
C LYS A 168 -41.55 24.13 14.67
N LYS A 169 -41.68 22.83 14.36
CA LYS A 169 -41.50 22.27 13.01
C LYS A 169 -42.81 22.20 12.21
N ILE A 170 -43.95 22.50 12.84
CA ILE A 170 -45.26 22.49 12.19
C ILE A 170 -45.32 23.60 11.14
N SER A 171 -45.77 23.24 9.95
CA SER A 171 -45.99 24.17 8.84
C SER A 171 -47.38 24.79 8.96
N TRP A 172 -47.53 25.82 9.81
CA TRP A 172 -48.81 26.49 10.05
C TRP A 172 -49.52 26.95 8.77
N LYS A 173 -48.75 27.41 7.76
CA LYS A 173 -49.28 27.81 6.44
C LYS A 173 -49.91 26.63 5.67
N HIS A 174 -49.33 25.43 5.75
CA HIS A 174 -49.87 24.26 5.07
C HIS A 174 -51.04 23.65 5.84
N TRP A 175 -50.97 23.67 7.17
CA TRP A 175 -52.09 23.28 8.03
C TRP A 175 -53.34 24.12 7.76
N ALA A 176 -53.21 25.45 7.69
CA ALA A 176 -54.33 26.35 7.39
C ALA A 176 -54.99 26.07 6.02
N LYS A 177 -54.25 25.50 5.06
CA LYS A 177 -54.76 25.19 3.71
C LYS A 177 -55.40 23.80 3.60
N ILE A 178 -54.89 22.82 4.33
CA ILE A 178 -55.21 21.39 4.15
C ILE A 178 -56.05 20.85 5.32
N GLY A 179 -56.07 21.53 6.47
CA GLY A 179 -56.77 21.11 7.69
C GLY A 179 -56.07 20.00 8.48
N LYS A 180 -54.94 19.49 7.99
CA LYS A 180 -54.12 18.46 8.65
C LYS A 180 -52.80 19.02 9.14
N LEU A 181 -52.39 18.64 10.36
CA LEU A 181 -51.10 19.04 10.92
C LEU A 181 -49.99 18.36 10.14
N VAL A 182 -49.11 19.16 9.54
CA VAL A 182 -48.01 18.68 8.72
C VAL A 182 -46.70 19.35 9.11
N VAL A 183 -45.61 18.61 8.99
CA VAL A 183 -44.26 19.00 9.39
C VAL A 183 -43.38 19.10 8.15
N LYS A 184 -42.60 20.18 8.04
CA LYS A 184 -41.54 20.29 7.01
C LYS A 184 -40.36 19.45 7.44
N GLN A 185 -40.02 18.42 6.67
CA GLN A 185 -38.76 17.71 6.83
C GLN A 185 -37.68 18.52 6.11
N LYS A 186 -36.69 18.99 6.88
CA LYS A 186 -35.44 19.52 6.32
C LYS A 186 -34.48 18.35 6.13
N ALA A 187 -33.69 18.37 5.06
CA ALA A 187 -32.58 17.44 4.93
C ALA A 187 -31.67 17.59 6.15
N GLN A 188 -31.42 16.49 6.87
CA GLN A 188 -30.42 16.49 7.93
C GLN A 188 -29.05 16.28 7.30
N PHE A 189 -28.13 17.22 7.55
CA PHE A 189 -26.70 17.04 7.25
C PHE A 189 -26.13 16.01 8.21
N THR A 190 -26.23 14.73 7.85
CA THR A 190 -25.26 13.77 8.35
C THR A 190 -24.17 13.75 7.31
N ASN A 191 -22.99 14.28 7.63
CA ASN A 191 -21.79 14.01 6.83
C ASN A 191 -21.58 12.50 6.93
N PRO A 192 -21.98 11.70 5.93
CA PRO A 192 -22.06 10.26 6.13
C PRO A 192 -20.62 9.78 6.33
N LYS A 193 -20.34 9.14 7.46
CA LYS A 193 -19.04 8.48 7.66
C LYS A 193 -18.98 7.37 6.61
N LEU A 194 -18.18 7.57 5.57
CA LEU A 194 -17.99 6.57 4.53
C LEU A 194 -16.98 5.54 5.02
N TYR A 195 -17.41 4.27 5.00
CA TYR A 195 -16.57 3.13 5.34
C TYR A 195 -16.27 2.34 4.09
N PHE A 196 -15.00 2.31 3.68
CA PHE A 196 -14.52 1.53 2.55
C PHE A 196 -13.81 0.26 3.03
N LEU A 197 -14.13 -0.87 2.41
CA LEU A 197 -13.44 -2.14 2.59
C LEU A 197 -12.70 -2.50 1.30
N ILE A 198 -11.39 -2.66 1.36
CA ILE A 198 -10.60 -3.14 0.23
C ILE A 198 -10.67 -4.67 0.19
N ASN A 199 -11.14 -5.21 -0.93
CA ASN A 199 -11.05 -6.63 -1.21
C ASN A 199 -9.60 -7.05 -1.51
N ASN A 200 -8.89 -7.45 -0.45
CA ASN A 200 -7.49 -7.90 -0.52
C ASN A 200 -7.36 -9.42 -0.75
N ILE A 201 -8.31 -10.06 -1.41
CA ILE A 201 -8.19 -11.46 -1.84
C ILE A 201 -7.37 -11.50 -3.13
N SER A 202 -6.31 -12.29 -3.14
CA SER A 202 -5.40 -12.45 -4.27
C SER A 202 -6.08 -13.23 -5.39
N THR A 203 -5.95 -12.72 -6.61
CA THR A 203 -6.29 -13.47 -7.84
C THR A 203 -5.02 -13.90 -8.56
N ASN A 204 -4.09 -12.95 -8.73
CA ASN A 204 -2.73 -13.11 -9.24
C ASN A 204 -1.93 -11.86 -8.83
N GLU A 205 -0.60 -11.96 -8.78
CA GLU A 205 0.23 -10.84 -8.28
C GLU A 205 0.16 -9.56 -9.14
N GLU A 206 0.00 -9.71 -10.46
CA GLU A 206 -0.05 -8.55 -11.36
C GLU A 206 -1.35 -7.76 -11.21
N ASN A 207 -2.52 -8.43 -11.19
CA ASN A 207 -3.80 -7.72 -11.00
C ASN A 207 -3.93 -7.21 -9.55
N ASP A 208 -3.30 -7.87 -8.58
CA ASP A 208 -3.19 -7.40 -7.20
C ASP A 208 -2.55 -6.01 -7.11
N GLU A 209 -1.44 -5.80 -7.79
CA GLU A 209 -0.77 -4.49 -7.84
C GLU A 209 -1.60 -3.46 -8.59
N GLU A 210 -2.14 -3.81 -9.77
CA GLU A 210 -2.97 -2.91 -10.57
C GLU A 210 -4.21 -2.43 -9.79
N PHE A 211 -4.89 -3.36 -9.11
CA PHE A 211 -6.04 -3.04 -8.27
C PHE A 211 -5.69 -2.02 -7.17
N ILE A 212 -4.53 -2.16 -6.52
CA ILE A 212 -4.12 -1.20 -5.48
C ILE A 212 -3.77 0.15 -6.09
N GLU A 213 -3.20 0.19 -7.30
CA GLU A 213 -2.96 1.44 -8.02
C GLU A 213 -4.28 2.14 -8.41
N LYS A 214 -5.32 1.38 -8.77
CA LYS A 214 -6.67 1.91 -9.00
C LYS A 214 -7.30 2.43 -7.71
N VAL A 215 -7.20 1.68 -6.60
CA VAL A 215 -7.64 2.14 -5.28
C VAL A 215 -6.90 3.43 -4.90
N ASN A 216 -5.59 3.52 -5.13
CA ASN A 216 -4.81 4.72 -4.85
C ASN A 216 -5.33 5.95 -5.63
N THR A 217 -5.63 5.79 -6.92
CA THR A 217 -6.24 6.84 -7.73
C THR A 217 -7.62 7.25 -7.19
N PHE A 218 -8.45 6.28 -6.78
CA PHE A 218 -9.76 6.54 -6.19
C PHE A 218 -9.66 7.30 -4.85
N LEU A 219 -8.76 6.89 -3.95
CA LEU A 219 -8.54 7.57 -2.68
C LEU A 219 -8.01 9.00 -2.90
N LYS A 220 -7.09 9.19 -3.85
CA LYS A 220 -6.62 10.53 -4.23
C LYS A 220 -7.76 11.42 -4.68
N TYR A 221 -8.69 10.91 -5.49
CA TYR A 221 -9.88 11.65 -5.91
C TYR A 221 -10.76 12.04 -4.72
N ILE A 222 -11.09 11.09 -3.84
CA ILE A 222 -11.91 11.36 -2.64
C ILE A 222 -11.27 12.43 -1.74
N ILE A 223 -9.98 12.26 -1.43
CA ILE A 223 -9.24 13.16 -0.54
C ILE A 223 -9.16 14.57 -1.16
N SER A 224 -8.95 14.67 -2.48
CA SER A 224 -8.93 15.96 -3.18
C SER A 224 -10.26 16.69 -3.15
N ASN A 225 -11.37 15.98 -2.92
CA ASN A 225 -12.71 16.55 -2.74
C ASN A 225 -13.06 16.81 -1.25
N ASN A 226 -12.08 16.75 -0.35
CA ASN A 226 -12.24 16.94 1.10
C ASN A 226 -13.25 15.97 1.74
N ILE A 227 -13.39 14.77 1.18
CA ILE A 227 -14.25 13.73 1.74
C ILE A 227 -13.44 12.92 2.74
N GLU A 228 -13.85 12.93 4.01
CA GLU A 228 -13.25 12.07 5.03
C GLU A 228 -13.77 10.65 4.91
N ILE A 229 -12.86 9.68 4.95
CA ILE A 229 -13.20 8.26 4.81
C ILE A 229 -12.53 7.42 5.89
N ASN A 230 -13.16 6.31 6.22
CA ASN A 230 -12.59 5.25 7.03
C ASN A 230 -12.34 4.06 6.11
N ILE A 231 -11.11 3.54 6.13
CA ILE A 231 -10.73 2.42 5.27
C ILE A 231 -10.25 1.23 6.09
N SER A 232 -10.57 0.02 5.63
CA SER A 232 -9.99 -1.22 6.12
C SER A 232 -9.85 -2.24 4.99
N THR A 233 -9.23 -3.39 5.27
CA THR A 233 -9.18 -4.57 4.40
C THR A 233 -10.21 -5.61 4.85
N LEU A 234 -10.54 -6.58 3.99
CA LEU A 234 -11.43 -7.69 4.38
C LEU A 234 -10.86 -8.52 5.53
N GLU A 235 -9.54 -8.67 5.59
CA GLU A 235 -8.85 -9.35 6.70
C GLU A 235 -9.12 -8.69 8.05
N LYS A 236 -9.22 -7.36 8.07
CA LYS A 236 -9.30 -6.56 9.29
C LYS A 236 -10.59 -5.75 9.36
N ILE A 237 -11.71 -6.42 9.05
CA ILE A 237 -13.02 -5.79 8.84
C ILE A 237 -13.53 -4.89 9.99
N ASN A 238 -12.94 -5.03 11.19
CA ASN A 238 -13.26 -4.28 12.40
C ASN A 238 -12.26 -3.16 12.74
N GLU A 239 -11.09 -3.12 12.08
CA GLU A 239 -10.03 -2.13 12.32
C GLU A 239 -10.04 -1.08 11.22
N PHE A 240 -10.86 -0.03 11.38
CA PHE A 240 -10.88 1.08 10.43
C PHE A 240 -9.86 2.16 10.75
N GLN A 241 -9.12 2.57 9.73
CA GLN A 241 -8.24 3.72 9.80
C GLN A 241 -8.91 4.93 9.14
N LYS A 242 -8.96 6.05 9.85
CA LYS A 242 -9.39 7.33 9.28
C LYS A 242 -8.31 7.84 8.32
N ILE A 243 -8.69 8.15 7.09
CA ILE A 243 -7.81 8.72 6.07
C ILE A 243 -8.30 10.13 5.74
N THR A 244 -7.45 11.10 6.07
CA THR A 244 -7.70 12.54 5.85
C THR A 244 -6.75 13.16 4.83
N ASP A 245 -5.62 12.49 4.54
CA ASP A 245 -4.60 12.99 3.64
C ASP A 245 -4.01 11.84 2.80
N LEU A 246 -3.37 12.24 1.70
CA LEU A 246 -2.78 11.31 0.74
C LEU A 246 -1.60 10.53 1.34
N LYS A 247 -0.87 11.10 2.30
CA LYS A 247 0.29 10.42 2.89
C LYS A 247 -0.16 9.21 3.71
N ASN A 248 -1.22 9.38 4.51
CA ASN A 248 -1.81 8.32 5.32
C ASN A 248 -2.42 7.24 4.42
N SER A 249 -3.05 7.63 3.31
CA SER A 249 -3.57 6.64 2.33
C SER A 249 -2.44 5.82 1.72
N LEU A 250 -1.34 6.45 1.29
CA LEU A 250 -0.19 5.76 0.70
C LEU A 250 0.49 4.83 1.69
N VAL A 251 0.66 5.26 2.94
CA VAL A 251 1.19 4.42 4.03
C VAL A 251 0.28 3.22 4.28
N PHE A 252 -1.04 3.42 4.36
CA PHE A 252 -1.99 2.33 4.52
C PHE A 252 -1.90 1.33 3.36
N LEU A 253 -1.96 1.81 2.11
CA LEU A 253 -1.90 0.96 0.91
C LEU A 253 -0.58 0.18 0.80
N SER A 254 0.55 0.76 1.22
CA SER A 254 1.85 0.09 1.21
C SER A 254 1.92 -1.11 2.17
N LYS A 255 1.05 -1.16 3.18
CA LYS A 255 1.00 -2.24 4.19
C LYS A 255 -0.01 -3.34 3.86
N ILE A 256 -0.79 -3.19 2.78
CA ILE A 256 -1.80 -4.19 2.42
C ILE A 256 -1.12 -5.46 1.89
N THR A 257 -1.37 -6.57 2.57
CA THR A 257 -1.05 -7.92 2.13
C THR A 257 -2.27 -8.57 1.45
N PHE A 258 -2.02 -9.38 0.44
CA PHE A 258 -3.07 -10.13 -0.25
C PHE A 258 -3.25 -11.53 0.35
N LEU A 259 -4.49 -11.91 0.59
CA LEU A 259 -4.89 -13.20 1.14
C LEU A 259 -5.13 -14.22 0.03
N LYS A 260 -4.69 -15.46 0.20
CA LYS A 260 -4.97 -16.54 -0.77
C LYS A 260 -6.40 -17.09 -0.65
N THR A 261 -7.04 -16.90 0.50
CA THR A 261 -8.34 -17.48 0.82
C THR A 261 -9.24 -16.43 1.46
N LEU A 262 -10.54 -16.50 1.17
CA LEU A 262 -11.55 -15.65 1.78
C LEU A 262 -11.64 -15.96 3.30
N PRO A 263 -11.51 -14.96 4.19
CA PRO A 263 -11.80 -15.16 5.60
C PRO A 263 -13.31 -15.42 5.82
N GLU A 264 -13.66 -16.14 6.89
CA GLU A 264 -15.06 -16.25 7.30
C GLU A 264 -15.56 -14.87 7.73
N ILE A 265 -16.47 -14.29 6.95
CA ILE A 265 -17.04 -12.98 7.21
C ILE A 265 -18.52 -13.16 7.51
N GLU A 266 -18.91 -12.84 8.74
CA GLU A 266 -20.32 -12.74 9.12
C GLU A 266 -21.00 -11.62 8.34
N LYS A 267 -22.20 -11.88 7.80
CA LYS A 267 -22.93 -10.92 6.94
C LYS A 267 -23.17 -9.57 7.60
N GLU A 268 -23.39 -9.55 8.92
CA GLU A 268 -23.60 -8.31 9.69
C GLU A 268 -22.41 -7.35 9.61
N ASN A 269 -21.19 -7.90 9.44
CA ASN A 269 -19.98 -7.11 9.34
C ASN A 269 -19.82 -6.36 8.02
N LEU A 270 -20.69 -6.59 7.02
CA LEU A 270 -20.67 -5.90 5.72
C LEU A 270 -21.74 -4.81 5.60
N ASN A 271 -22.70 -4.74 6.52
CA ASN A 271 -23.76 -3.73 6.49
C ASN A 271 -23.17 -2.32 6.58
N ASN A 272 -23.66 -1.40 5.75
CA ASN A 272 -23.25 0.01 5.66
C ASN A 272 -21.78 0.25 5.27
N LYS A 273 -21.11 -0.75 4.67
CA LYS A 273 -19.73 -0.62 4.15
C LYS A 273 -19.74 -0.71 2.62
N ILE A 274 -18.87 0.07 1.99
CA ILE A 274 -18.65 0.06 0.55
C ILE A 274 -17.43 -0.81 0.27
N VAL A 275 -17.62 -1.94 -0.41
CA VAL A 275 -16.50 -2.81 -0.78
C VAL A 275 -15.90 -2.33 -2.10
N LEU A 276 -14.61 -1.98 -2.07
CA LEU A 276 -13.79 -1.74 -3.26
C LEU A 276 -13.29 -3.08 -3.77
N THR A 277 -13.58 -3.41 -5.01
CA THR A 277 -13.24 -4.69 -5.63
C THR A 277 -12.86 -4.51 -7.10
N ASP A 278 -12.16 -5.48 -7.67
CA ASP A 278 -12.00 -5.63 -9.12
C ASP A 278 -13.11 -6.55 -9.66
N GLN A 279 -13.38 -6.48 -10.96
CA GLN A 279 -14.31 -7.37 -11.67
C GLN A 279 -13.98 -8.84 -11.43
N ASN A 280 -12.69 -9.16 -11.32
CA ASN A 280 -12.20 -10.51 -11.08
C ASN A 280 -12.44 -11.01 -9.64
N ARG A 281 -12.95 -10.17 -8.74
CA ARG A 281 -13.05 -10.42 -7.30
C ARG A 281 -14.45 -10.20 -6.73
N ILE A 282 -15.46 -10.10 -7.59
CA ILE A 282 -16.83 -9.84 -7.17
C ILE A 282 -17.25 -10.90 -6.16
N LEU A 283 -17.62 -10.45 -4.96
CA LEU A 283 -18.23 -11.29 -3.95
C LEU A 283 -19.69 -11.52 -4.36
N ASN A 284 -20.14 -12.77 -4.43
CA ASN A 284 -21.52 -13.12 -4.80
C ASN A 284 -22.58 -12.73 -3.73
N ASN A 285 -22.30 -11.74 -2.88
CA ASN A 285 -23.19 -11.31 -1.80
C ASN A 285 -24.10 -10.15 -2.25
N THR A 286 -25.39 -10.44 -2.38
CA THR A 286 -26.44 -9.57 -2.92
C THR A 286 -26.81 -8.34 -2.07
N HIS A 287 -26.20 -8.16 -0.88
CA HIS A 287 -26.58 -7.12 0.07
C HIS A 287 -25.48 -6.08 0.38
N THR A 288 -24.39 -6.07 -0.38
CA THR A 288 -23.26 -5.15 -0.11
C THR A 288 -23.11 -4.14 -1.24
N SER A 289 -23.02 -2.85 -0.91
CA SER A 289 -22.67 -1.82 -1.89
C SER A 289 -21.23 -2.05 -2.35
N MET A 290 -21.03 -2.27 -3.65
CA MET A 290 -19.72 -2.53 -4.24
C MET A 290 -19.35 -1.43 -5.24
N ILE A 291 -18.10 -0.97 -5.19
CA ILE A 291 -17.48 -0.19 -6.25
C ILE A 291 -16.46 -1.09 -6.94
N VAL A 292 -16.69 -1.29 -8.23
CA VAL A 292 -15.77 -2.03 -9.10
C VAL A 292 -14.80 -1.03 -9.74
N LEU A 293 -13.50 -1.22 -9.54
CA LEU A 293 -12.42 -0.33 -9.98
C LEU A 293 -11.60 -0.91 -11.14
#